data_AF-A0A0T5P3I0-F1
#
_entry.id   AF-A0A0T5P3I0-F1
#
_cell.length_a   1.000
_cell.length_b   1.000
_cell.length_c   1.000
_cell.angle_alpha   90.00
_cell.angle_beta   90.00
_cell.angle_gamma   90.00
#
_symmetry.space_group_name_H-M   'P 1'
#
loop_
_entity.id
_entity.type
_entity.pdbx_description
1 polymer ?
#
loop_
_entity_poly.entity_id
_entity_poly.type
_entity_poly.pdbx_seq_one_letter_code
_entity_poly.pdbx_strand_id
1 'polypeptide(L)'
;MKRCFALLLLTACLGGTLPALADRDDHERARDALERGEVLPLTRILEIAEADTGGRAIEVEFERDDGRWVYELELITPDGRLVELEIDGATGAILDRDEEDDD
;
A
#
# COMPACT_ATOMS: atom_id res chain seq x y z
N MET A 1 -11.06 -14.50 2.57
CA MET A 1 -11.10 -14.97 1.16
C MET A 1 -9.94 -14.33 0.42
N LYS A 2 -8.87 -15.08 0.25
CA LYS A 2 -7.56 -14.63 -0.23
C LYS A 2 -7.71 -14.06 -1.64
N ARG A 3 -7.48 -12.75 -1.81
CA ARG A 3 -7.34 -12.16 -3.15
C ARG A 3 -6.00 -12.65 -3.70
N CYS A 4 -6.05 -13.84 -4.30
CA CYS A 4 -4.99 -14.34 -5.15
C CYS A 4 -4.71 -13.29 -6.21
N PHE A 5 -3.56 -12.62 -6.13
CA PHE A 5 -3.00 -11.82 -7.22
C PHE A 5 -2.82 -12.76 -8.42
N ALA A 6 -3.83 -12.79 -9.28
CA ALA A 6 -3.93 -13.75 -10.36
C ALA A 6 -2.94 -13.36 -11.46
N LEU A 7 -1.81 -14.06 -11.43
CA LEU A 7 -0.89 -14.24 -12.53
C LEU A 7 -1.66 -14.56 -13.82
N LEU A 8 -1.76 -13.60 -14.74
CA LEU A 8 -2.30 -13.82 -16.09
C LEU A 8 -1.17 -13.60 -17.11
N LEU A 9 -0.44 -14.69 -17.37
CA LEU A 9 0.55 -14.78 -18.43
C LEU A 9 -0.12 -14.96 -19.80
N LEU A 10 0.42 -14.19 -20.76
CA LEU A 10 0.69 -14.54 -22.16
C LEU A 10 -0.14 -13.82 -23.24
N THR A 11 0.35 -12.63 -23.62
CA THR A 11 0.28 -12.16 -25.02
C THR A 11 1.69 -11.86 -25.51
N ALA A 12 2.18 -12.72 -26.39
CA ALA A 12 3.43 -12.55 -27.13
C ALA A 12 3.28 -11.40 -28.14
N CYS A 13 3.97 -10.29 -27.91
CA CYS A 13 4.24 -9.28 -28.95
C CYS A 13 5.74 -9.16 -29.18
N LEU A 14 6.11 -9.46 -30.42
CA LEU A 14 7.42 -9.31 -31.04
C LEU A 14 8.01 -7.91 -30.86
N GLY A 15 9.28 -7.83 -30.46
CA GLY A 15 10.20 -6.78 -30.91
C GLY A 15 10.19 -5.47 -30.10
N GLY A 16 10.97 -5.45 -29.04
CA GLY A 16 11.39 -4.22 -28.36
C GLY A 16 12.09 -4.57 -27.06
N THR A 17 13.42 -4.54 -27.04
CA THR A 17 14.17 -4.47 -25.79
C THR A 17 13.92 -3.10 -25.17
N LEU A 18 12.77 -2.94 -24.52
CA LEU A 18 12.60 -1.90 -23.52
C LEU A 18 13.57 -2.26 -22.39
N PRO A 19 14.40 -1.31 -21.91
CA PRO A 19 15.12 -1.56 -20.68
C PRO A 19 14.06 -1.90 -19.63
N ALA A 20 14.17 -3.08 -19.03
CA ALA A 20 13.46 -3.38 -17.81
C ALA A 20 13.83 -2.25 -16.84
N LEU A 21 12.91 -1.29 -16.66
CA LEU A 21 12.89 -0.41 -15.52
C LEU A 21 12.66 -1.34 -14.34
N ALA A 22 13.74 -1.94 -13.87
CA ALA A 22 13.77 -2.64 -12.61
C ALA A 22 13.31 -1.63 -11.58
N ASP A 23 12.08 -1.79 -11.12
CA ASP A 23 11.69 -1.73 -9.71
C ASP A 23 12.67 -0.94 -8.84
N ARG A 24 12.73 0.38 -9.05
CA ARG A 24 13.55 1.28 -8.24
C ARG A 24 12.68 1.73 -7.07
N ASP A 25 12.88 0.99 -5.97
CA ASP A 25 12.60 1.31 -4.57
C ASP A 25 11.35 2.16 -4.32
N ASP A 26 10.27 1.52 -3.87
CA ASP A 26 9.06 2.21 -3.36
C ASP A 26 9.40 3.27 -2.32
N HIS A 27 10.48 3.08 -1.58
CA HIS A 27 11.02 4.05 -0.64
C HIS A 27 11.47 5.36 -1.31
N GLU A 28 12.11 5.30 -2.48
CA GLU A 28 12.52 6.49 -3.22
C GLU A 28 11.31 7.22 -3.79
N ARG A 29 10.32 6.48 -4.31
CA ARG A 29 9.02 7.04 -4.74
C ARG A 29 8.28 7.73 -3.59
N ALA A 30 8.18 7.08 -2.43
CA ALA A 30 7.54 7.64 -1.23
C ALA A 30 8.24 8.91 -0.76
N ARG A 31 9.57 8.89 -0.72
CA ARG A 31 10.38 10.05 -0.36
C ARG A 31 10.15 11.20 -1.33
N ASP A 32 10.23 10.95 -2.62
CA ASP A 32 10.04 11.96 -3.66
C ASP A 32 8.63 12.57 -3.62
N ALA A 33 7.59 11.75 -3.41
CA ALA A 33 6.22 12.22 -3.25
C ALA A 33 6.07 13.12 -2.01
N LEU A 34 6.72 12.76 -0.90
CA LEU A 34 6.74 13.56 0.32
C LEU A 34 7.48 14.89 0.11
N GLU A 35 8.66 14.86 -0.53
CA GLU A 35 9.46 16.05 -0.83
C GLU A 35 8.72 17.01 -1.78
N ARG A 36 7.87 16.50 -2.67
CA ARG A 36 6.97 17.29 -3.52
C ARG A 36 5.70 17.77 -2.80
N GLY A 37 5.45 17.34 -1.56
CA GLY A 37 4.24 17.67 -0.80
C GLY A 37 2.97 17.02 -1.33
N GLU A 38 3.10 15.93 -2.08
CA GLU A 38 1.97 15.18 -2.65
C GLU A 38 1.35 14.21 -1.64
N VAL A 39 2.10 13.83 -0.60
CA VAL A 39 1.65 12.89 0.45
C VAL A 39 2.01 13.37 1.84
N LEU A 40 1.29 12.86 2.84
CA LEU A 40 1.60 13.00 4.24
C LEU A 40 2.82 12.13 4.61
N PRO A 41 3.60 12.51 5.65
CA PRO A 41 4.67 11.66 6.15
C PRO A 41 4.11 10.32 6.65
N LEU A 42 4.84 9.22 6.43
CA LEU A 42 4.46 7.88 6.92
C LEU A 42 4.10 7.87 8.41
N THR A 43 4.81 8.63 9.24
CA THR A 43 4.52 8.74 10.68
C THR A 43 3.08 9.19 10.95
N ARG A 44 2.56 10.11 10.14
CA ARG A 44 1.18 10.59 10.27
C ARG A 44 0.17 9.55 9.84
N ILE A 45 0.49 8.78 8.80
CA ILE A 45 -0.34 7.70 8.29
C ILE A 45 -0.43 6.56 9.31
N LEU A 46 0.70 6.18 9.91
CA LEU A 46 0.74 5.20 11.01
C LEU A 46 -0.08 5.65 12.22
N GLU A 47 0.01 6.93 12.63
CA GLU A 47 -0.82 7.47 13.71
C GLU A 47 -2.32 7.32 13.44
N ILE A 48 -2.75 7.56 12.18
CA ILE A 48 -4.16 7.42 11.78
C ILE A 48 -4.58 5.95 11.88
N ALA A 49 -3.80 5.05 11.30
CA ALA A 49 -4.11 3.63 11.24
C ALA A 49 -4.10 2.95 12.62
N GLU A 50 -3.08 3.23 13.44
CA GLU A 50 -2.99 2.67 14.79
C GLU A 50 -4.09 3.26 15.71
N ALA A 51 -4.48 4.53 15.54
CA ALA A 51 -5.58 5.12 16.31
C ALA A 51 -6.96 4.54 15.91
N ASP A 52 -7.13 4.19 14.64
CA ASP A 52 -8.38 3.68 14.09
C ASP A 52 -8.59 2.19 14.43
N THR A 53 -7.53 1.38 14.39
CA THR A 53 -7.60 -0.07 14.65
C THR A 53 -7.26 -0.48 16.08
N GLY A 54 -6.49 0.35 16.80
CA GLY A 54 -5.82 -0.05 18.04
C GLY A 54 -4.71 -1.09 17.84
N GLY A 55 -4.41 -1.46 16.59
CA GLY A 55 -3.38 -2.41 16.22
C GLY A 55 -2.01 -1.76 16.02
N ARG A 56 -1.03 -2.59 15.67
CA ARG A 56 0.33 -2.17 15.33
C ARG A 56 0.62 -2.55 13.89
N ALA A 57 1.11 -1.60 13.10
CA ALA A 57 1.52 -1.87 11.73
C ALA A 57 2.68 -2.87 11.70
N ILE A 58 2.55 -3.89 10.87
CA ILE A 58 3.56 -4.93 10.63
C ILE A 58 4.10 -4.89 9.21
N GLU A 59 3.31 -4.37 8.27
CA GLU A 59 3.69 -4.15 6.88
C GLU A 59 3.22 -2.77 6.41
N VAL A 60 3.98 -2.20 5.47
CA VAL A 60 3.70 -0.90 4.85
C VAL A 60 4.11 -1.00 3.38
N GLU A 61 3.14 -0.86 2.49
CA GLU A 61 3.38 -0.67 1.07
C GLU A 61 3.02 0.77 0.65
N PHE A 62 3.67 1.24 -0.42
CA PHE A 62 3.41 2.56 -0.98
C PHE A 62 3.30 2.51 -2.49
N GLU A 63 2.08 2.72 -2.97
CA GLU A 63 1.76 2.55 -4.37
C GLU A 63 1.03 3.74 -4.98
N ARG A 64 0.90 3.69 -6.31
CA ARG A 64 0.15 4.67 -7.08
C ARG A 64 -0.94 3.93 -7.85
N ASP A 65 -2.14 3.92 -7.30
CA ASP A 65 -3.32 3.35 -7.96
C ASP A 65 -4.22 4.45 -8.53
N ASP A 66 -4.69 4.29 -9.77
CA ASP A 66 -5.53 5.25 -10.50
C ASP A 66 -5.09 6.73 -10.41
N GLY A 67 -3.78 6.97 -10.33
CA GLY A 67 -3.19 8.30 -10.22
C GLY A 67 -3.22 8.92 -8.82
N ARG A 68 -3.75 8.19 -7.82
CA ARG A 68 -3.71 8.52 -6.40
C ARG A 68 -2.52 7.85 -5.73
N TRP A 69 -1.92 8.50 -4.73
CA TRP A 69 -0.94 7.86 -3.85
C TRP A 69 -1.68 7.13 -2.73
N VAL A 70 -1.35 5.86 -2.49
CA VAL A 70 -1.99 5.02 -1.47
C VAL A 70 -0.93 4.41 -0.58
N TYR A 71 -1.20 4.43 0.73
CA TYR A 71 -0.50 3.61 1.70
C TYR A 71 -1.38 2.41 2.02
N GLU A 72 -0.85 1.21 1.81
CA GLU A 72 -1.48 -0.03 2.26
C GLU A 72 -0.75 -0.47 3.53
N LEU A 73 -1.52 -0.72 4.59
CA LEU A 73 -0.99 -1.09 5.89
C LEU A 73 -1.64 -2.39 6.35
N GLU A 74 -0.82 -3.37 6.71
CA GLU A 74 -1.28 -4.52 7.49
C GLU A 74 -1.01 -4.26 8.98
N LEU A 75 -2.04 -4.38 9.81
CA LEU A 75 -1.98 -4.16 11.26
C LEU A 75 -2.42 -5.40 12.02
N ILE A 76 -1.66 -5.75 13.06
CA ILE A 76 -2.07 -6.77 14.04
C ILE A 76 -2.69 -6.12 15.27
N THR A 77 -3.93 -6.50 15.58
CA THR A 77 -4.66 -6.00 16.75
C THR A 77 -4.22 -6.73 18.04
N PRO A 78 -4.52 -6.19 19.25
CA PRO A 78 -4.16 -6.85 20.50
C PRO A 78 -4.81 -8.23 20.71
N ASP A 79 -5.95 -8.48 20.06
CA ASP A 79 -6.65 -9.76 20.03
C ASP A 79 -6.16 -10.70 18.90
N GLY A 80 -5.14 -10.29 18.14
CA GLY A 80 -4.43 -11.13 17.16
C GLY A 80 -5.06 -11.17 15.77
N ARG A 81 -6.02 -10.28 15.47
CA ARG A 81 -6.62 -10.17 14.13
C ARG A 81 -5.73 -9.33 13.22
N LEU A 82 -5.73 -9.67 11.93
CA LEU A 82 -5.07 -8.90 10.88
C LEU A 82 -6.11 -7.97 10.24
N VAL A 83 -5.75 -6.68 10.16
CA VAL A 83 -6.56 -5.64 9.53
C VAL A 83 -5.71 -4.97 8.47
N GLU A 84 -6.17 -5.00 7.24
CA GLU A 84 -5.59 -4.28 6.12
C GLU A 84 -6.33 -2.94 5.95
N LEU A 85 -5.57 -1.86 5.80
CA LEU A 85 -6.10 -0.52 5.53
C LEU A 85 -5.42 0.08 4.30
N GLU A 86 -6.23 0.51 3.33
CA GLU A 86 -5.80 1.41 2.28
C GLU A 86 -6.07 2.86 2.68
N ILE A 87 -5.06 3.72 2.63
CA ILE A 87 -5.14 5.11 3.09
C ILE A 87 -4.66 6.06 1.98
N ASP A 88 -5.48 7.06 1.65
CA ASP A 88 -5.12 8.12 0.71
C ASP A 88 -3.89 8.89 1.21
N GLY A 89 -2.82 8.85 0.44
CA GLY A 89 -1.54 9.42 0.83
C GLY A 89 -1.58 10.94 0.99
N ALA A 90 -2.45 11.65 0.27
CA ALA A 90 -2.52 13.12 0.31
C ALA A 90 -3.34 13.65 1.51
N THR A 91 -4.38 12.91 1.89
CA THR A 91 -5.38 13.38 2.86
C THR A 91 -5.39 12.59 4.16
N GLY A 92 -4.86 11.36 4.15
CA GLY A 92 -4.96 10.42 5.27
C GLY A 92 -6.35 9.80 5.42
N ALA A 93 -7.23 9.93 4.42
CA ALA A 93 -8.54 9.31 4.44
C ALA A 93 -8.41 7.79 4.25
N ILE A 94 -9.08 7.01 5.09
CA ILE A 94 -9.21 5.55 4.90
C ILE A 94 -10.12 5.32 3.70
N LEU A 95 -9.60 4.61 2.71
CA LEU A 95 -10.25 4.31 1.44
C LEU A 95 -10.95 2.96 1.48
N ASP A 96 -10.27 1.95 2.05
CA ASP A 96 -10.80 0.60 2.22
C ASP A 96 -10.31 -0.04 3.52
N ARG A 97 -11.02 -1.09 3.94
CA ARG A 97 -10.69 -1.93 5.08
C ARG A 97 -11.07 -3.37 4.77
N ASP A 98 -10.12 -4.27 4.94
CA ASP A 98 -10.33 -5.72 4.96
C ASP A 98 -9.86 -6.31 6.31
N GLU A 99 -10.63 -7.25 6.87
CA GLU A 99 -10.27 -8.02 8.08
C GLU A 99 -10.09 -9.48 7.66
N GLU A 100 -8.90 -10.07 7.86
CA GLU A 100 -8.72 -11.51 7.62
C GLU A 100 -9.37 -12.31 8.77
N ASP A 101 -10.58 -12.80 8.52
CA ASP A 101 -11.23 -13.79 9.36
C ASP A 101 -10.65 -15.19 9.05
N ASP A 102 -9.98 -15.81 10.05
CA ASP A 102 -9.50 -17.21 10.04
C ASP A 102 -10.70 -18.19 10.05
N ASP A 103 -11.38 -18.37 8.90
CA ASP A 103 -12.40 -19.42 8.69
C ASP A 103 -11.82 -20.76 8.19
#